data_AF-A0A9E0FID8-F1
#
_entry.id   AF-A0A9E0FID8-F1
#
_cell.length_a   1.000
_cell.length_b   1.000
_cell.length_c   1.000
_cell.angle_alpha   90.00
_cell.angle_beta   90.00
_cell.angle_gamma   90.00
#
_symmetry.space_group_name_H-M   'P 1'
#
loop_
_entity.id
_entity.type
_entity.pdbx_description
1 polymer ?
#
loop_
_entity_poly.entity_id
_entity_poly.type
_entity_poly.pdbx_seq_one_letter_code
_entity_poly.pdbx_strand_id
1 'polypeptide(L)' 'MYYIGVDLGTSSVKLILMEPTGDIVNTVSKTYPISFPKPGWSEQNPTDWYD' A
#
# COMPACT_ATOMS: atom_id res chain seq x y z
N MET A 1 -0.48 9.72 21.06
CA MET A 1 -0.31 8.39 20.42
C MET A 1 -0.75 8.54 18.98
N TYR A 2 -0.10 7.89 18.02
CA TYR A 2 -0.49 7.95 16.62
C TYR A 2 -0.92 6.57 16.12
N TYR A 3 -1.72 6.56 15.06
CA TYR A 3 -2.18 5.36 14.37
C TYR A 3 -1.66 5.35 12.93
N ILE A 4 -1.31 4.17 12.43
CA ILE A 4 -1.01 3.96 11.03
C ILE A 4 -2.17 3.19 10.39
N GLY A 5 -2.78 3.79 9.36
CA GLY A 5 -3.68 3.07 8.45
C GLY A 5 -2.86 2.48 7.31
N VAL A 6 -3.10 1.21 6.99
CA VAL A 6 -2.42 0.49 5.91
C VAL A 6 -3.47 0.05 4.89
N ASP A 7 -3.30 0.46 3.64
CA ASP A 7 -4.06 -0.02 2.49
C ASP A 7 -3.10 -0.68 1.49
N LEU A 8 -3.12 -2.02 1.47
CA LEU A 8 -2.32 -2.85 0.58
C LEU A 8 -3.11 -3.11 -0.71
N GLY A 9 -2.96 -2.22 -1.69
CA GLY A 9 -3.71 -2.26 -2.94
C GLY A 9 -3.12 -3.19 -4.00
N THR A 10 -3.74 -3.24 -5.18
CA THR A 10 -3.23 -4.08 -6.28
C THR A 10 -1.97 -3.53 -6.94
N SER A 11 -1.77 -2.20 -6.95
CA SER A 11 -0.62 -1.56 -7.63
C SER A 11 0.23 -0.70 -6.72
N SER A 12 -0.18 -0.51 -5.46
CA SER A 12 0.49 0.35 -4.50
C SER A 12 0.08 0.07 -3.06
N VAL A 13 0.98 0.31 -2.12
CA VAL A 13 0.66 0.47 -0.70
C VAL A 13 0.46 1.95 -0.41
N LYS A 14 -0.64 2.27 0.27
CA LYS A 14 -0.88 3.60 0.84
C LYS A 14 -0.86 3.50 2.35
N LEU A 15 -0.15 4.42 2.99
CA LEU A 15 -0.10 4.55 4.44
C LEU A 15 -0.60 5.93 4.84
N ILE A 16 -1.37 5.98 5.91
CA ILE A 16 -1.74 7.24 6.58
C ILE A 16 -1.25 7.23 8.01
N LEU A 17 -0.76 8.37 8.48
CA LEU A 17 -0.48 8.64 9.89
C LEU A 17 -1.61 9.50 10.44
N MET A 18 -2.20 9.08 11.56
CA MET A 18 -3.41 9.69 12.10
C MET A 18 -3.30 9.94 13.61
N GLU A 19 -3.84 11.06 14.07
CA GLU A 19 -4.01 11.37 15.50
C GLU A 19 -5.21 10.60 16.11
N PRO A 20 -5.31 10.49 17.44
CA PRO A 20 -6.45 9.83 18.09
C PRO A 20 -7.79 10.53 17.86
N THR A 21 -7.76 11.81 17.47
CA THR A 21 -8.92 12.59 17.05
C THR A 21 -9.47 12.18 15.68
N GLY A 22 -8.69 11.41 14.91
CA GLY A 22 -9.00 11.05 13.52
C GLY A 22 -8.34 11.96 12.47
N ASP A 23 -7.59 12.98 12.90
CA ASP A 23 -6.92 13.90 11.99
C ASP A 23 -5.75 13.23 11.26
N ILE A 24 -5.70 13.37 9.93
CA ILE A 24 -4.61 12.84 9.11
C ILE A 24 -3.42 13.80 9.18
N VAL A 25 -2.31 13.28 9.69
CA VAL A 25 -1.04 14.00 9.83
C VAL A 25 -0.21 13.90 8.56
N ASN A 26 -0.20 12.73 7.93
CA ASN A 26 0.55 12.50 6.70
C ASN A 26 -0.01 11.32 5.92
N THR A 27 0.27 11.30 4.62
CA THR A 27 -0.07 10.22 3.70
C THR A 27 1.12 9.94 2.78
N VAL A 28 1.47 8.67 2.62
CA VAL A 28 2.48 8.22 1.65
C VAL A 28 1.93 7.10 0.79
N SER A 29 2.43 6.99 -0.43
CA SER A 29 2.05 5.94 -1.37
C SER A 29 3.30 5.45 -2.10
N LYS A 30 3.46 4.13 -2.23
CA LYS A 30 4.52 3.50 -3.01
C LYS A 30 3.91 2.49 -3.98
N THR A 31 4.25 2.61 -5.26
CA THR A 31 3.82 1.68 -6.30
C THR A 31 4.80 0.51 -6.41
N TYR A 32 4.29 -0.66 -6.80
CA TYR A 32 5.09 -1.84 -7.14
C TYR A 32 4.60 -2.48 -8.45
N PRO A 33 5.46 -3.23 -9.15
CA PRO A 33 5.09 -3.87 -10.40
C PRO A 33 4.02 -4.95 -10.19
N ILE A 34 3.22 -5.18 -11.24
CA ILE A 34 2.31 -6.31 -11.35
C ILE A 34 2.79 -7.14 -12.53
N SER A 35 2.90 -8.45 -12.33
CA SER A 35 3.30 -9.40 -13.36
C SER A 35 2.08 -9.92 -14.11
N PHE A 36 2.16 -9.94 -15.44
CA PHE A 36 1.13 -10.46 -16.34
C PHE A 36 1.74 -11.53 -17.26
N PRO A 37 2.17 -12.70 -16.74
CA PRO A 37 2.94 -13.67 -17.51
C PRO A 37 2.10 -14.39 -18.58
N LYS A 38 0.77 -14.41 -18.42
CA LYS A 38 -0.19 -15.07 -19.33
C LYS A 38 -1.48 -14.24 -19.43
N PRO A 39 -2.24 -14.38 -20.53
CA PRO A 39 -3.57 -13.76 -20.63
C PRO A 39 -4.47 -14.13 -19.46
N GLY A 40 -5.06 -13.12 -18.81
CA GLY A 40 -5.97 -13.27 -17.67
C GLY A 40 -5.29 -13.46 -16.31
N TRP A 41 -3.95 -13.47 -16.23
CA TRP A 41 -3.20 -13.61 -14.99
C TRP A 41 -2.74 -12.23 -14.49
N SER A 42 -2.85 -12.00 -13.19
CA SER A 42 -2.35 -10.79 -12.52
C SER A 42 -1.70 -11.22 -11.21
N GLU A 43 -0.38 -11.16 -11.15
CA GLU A 43 0.43 -11.66 -10.04
C GLU A 43 1.24 -10.53 -9.42
N GLN A 44 1.55 -10.66 -8.13
CA GLN A 44 2.41 -9.74 -7.38
C GLN A 44 3.52 -10.52 -6.69
N ASN A 45 4.68 -9.90 -6.50
CA ASN A 45 5.70 -10.42 -5.60
C ASN A 45 5.44 -9.86 -4.18
N PRO A 46 5.14 -10.69 -3.17
CA PRO A 46 4.83 -10.22 -1.81
C PRO A 46 5.96 -9.41 -1.14
N THR A 47 7.21 -9.61 -1.57
CA THR A 47 8.36 -8.84 -1.05
C THR A 47 8.29 -7.36 -1.47
N ASP A 48 7.74 -7.07 -2.64
CA ASP A 48 7.61 -5.68 -3.14
C ASP A 48 6.64 -4.82 -2.30
N TRP A 49 5.86 -5.44 -1.41
CA TRP A 49 4.93 -4.73 -0.52
C TRP A 49 5.62 -4.00 0.64
N TYR A 50 6.79 -4.49 1.07
CA TYR A 50 7.49 -3.98 2.26
C TYR A 50 8.95 -3.59 2.03
N ASP A 51 9.53 -3.91 0.87
CA ASP A 51 10.78 -3.30 0.38
C ASP A 51 10.59 -1.79 0.14
#